data_AF-A0AAN5X5V2-F1
#
_entry.id   AF-A0AAN5X5V2-F1
#
_cell.length_a   1.000
_cell.length_b   1.000
_cell.length_c   1.000
_cell.angle_alpha   90.00
_cell.angle_beta   90.00
_cell.angle_gamma   90.00
#
_symmetry.space_group_name_H-M   'P 1'
#
loop_
_entity.id
_entity.type
_entity.pdbx_description
1 polymer ?
#
loop_
_entity_poly.entity_id
_entity_poly.type
_entity_poly.pdbx_seq_one_letter_code
_entity_poly.pdbx_strand_id
1 'polypeptide(L)'
;MTTFVFYKKGTQLFAFDKTDTEKASRLKAKGYEKQFEEIDAPLAEQALKRYADIKKEEEVAPFAWASGAIFSGVIVVVLALVGYFFHAR
;
A
#
# COMPACT_ATOMS: atom_id res chain seq x y z
N MET A 1 -14.42 6.52 -19.28
CA MET A 1 -13.35 6.22 -18.29
C MET A 1 -13.25 4.72 -18.19
N THR A 2 -12.03 4.19 -18.18
CA THR A 2 -11.78 2.76 -18.27
C THR A 2 -11.26 2.28 -16.93
N THR A 3 -11.96 1.32 -16.31
CA THR A 3 -11.53 0.74 -15.04
C THR A 3 -10.60 -0.42 -15.31
N PHE A 4 -9.37 -0.33 -14.81
CA PHE A 4 -8.39 -1.40 -14.92
C PHE A 4 -8.39 -2.26 -13.66
N VAL A 5 -8.37 -3.58 -13.87
CA VAL A 5 -8.20 -4.59 -12.83
C VAL A 5 -6.80 -5.18 -12.92
N PHE A 6 -6.25 -5.55 -11.76
CA PHE A 6 -4.87 -6.05 -11.68
C PHE A 6 -4.83 -7.51 -11.25
N TYR A 7 -3.93 -8.26 -11.88
CA TYR A 7 -3.70 -9.67 -11.60
C TYR A 7 -2.21 -9.93 -11.41
N LYS A 8 -1.85 -10.54 -10.29
CA LYS A 8 -0.46 -10.78 -9.91
C LYS A 8 -0.17 -12.27 -9.79
N LYS A 9 1.02 -12.68 -10.22
CA LYS A 9 1.59 -14.00 -9.97
C LYS A 9 3.09 -13.86 -9.75
N GLY A 10 3.53 -13.98 -8.48
CA GLY A 10 4.91 -13.68 -8.11
C GLY A 10 5.26 -12.23 -8.47
N THR A 11 6.27 -12.04 -9.32
CA THR A 11 6.74 -10.72 -9.79
C THR A 11 5.96 -10.21 -11.01
N GLN A 12 5.16 -11.06 -11.67
CA GLN A 12 4.41 -10.66 -12.86
C GLN A 12 3.10 -9.98 -12.46
N LEU A 13 2.86 -8.80 -13.03
CA LEU A 13 1.66 -8.00 -12.82
C LEU A 13 1.06 -7.64 -14.19
N PHE A 14 -0.24 -7.89 -14.35
CA PHE A 14 -0.99 -7.51 -15.54
C PHE A 14 -2.13 -6.58 -15.18
N ALA A 15 -2.31 -5.53 -15.99
CA ALA A 15 -3.45 -4.63 -15.95
C ALA A 15 -4.24 -4.78 -17.24
N PHE A 16 -5.56 -4.87 -17.13
CA PHE A 16 -6.46 -4.89 -18.27
C PHE A 16 -7.82 -4.35 -17.89
N ASP A 17 -8.60 -3.99 -18.90
CA ASP A 17 -9.94 -3.44 -18.73
C ASP A 17 -10.84 -4.45 -18.01
N LYS A 18 -11.58 -3.98 -17.00
CA LYS A 18 -12.56 -4.75 -16.24
C LYS A 18 -13.62 -5.41 -17.11
N THR A 19 -13.93 -4.82 -18.26
CA THR A 19 -14.88 -5.37 -19.23
C THR A 19 -14.36 -6.62 -19.94
N ASP A 20 -13.05 -6.86 -19.96
CA ASP A 20 -12.41 -8.02 -20.58
C ASP A 20 -12.43 -9.24 -19.63
N THR A 21 -13.63 -9.78 -19.46
CA THR A 21 -13.92 -10.92 -18.58
C THR A 21 -13.30 -12.24 -19.07
N GLU A 22 -13.03 -12.38 -20.37
CA GLU A 22 -12.33 -13.53 -20.92
C GLU A 22 -10.87 -13.58 -20.46
N LYS A 23 -10.14 -12.45 -20.56
CA LYS A 23 -8.76 -12.38 -20.08
C LYS A 23 -8.68 -12.60 -18.56
N ALA A 24 -9.63 -12.06 -17.79
CA ALA A 24 -9.74 -12.31 -16.36
C ALA A 24 -9.83 -13.82 -16.04
N SER A 25 -10.70 -14.53 -16.76
CA SER A 25 -10.92 -15.96 -16.55
C SER A 25 -9.70 -16.79 -16.91
N ARG A 26 -9.01 -16.45 -18.02
CA ARG A 26 -7.76 -17.11 -18.42
C ARG A 26 -6.64 -16.92 -17.40
N LEU A 27 -6.52 -15.72 -16.82
CA LEU A 27 -5.49 -15.43 -15.82
C LEU A 27 -5.78 -16.14 -14.50
N LYS A 28 -7.03 -16.18 -14.05
CA LYS A 28 -7.43 -17.01 -12.90
C LYS A 28 -7.09 -18.48 -13.12
N ALA A 29 -7.40 -19.03 -14.30
CA ALA A 29 -7.07 -20.42 -14.64
C ALA A 29 -5.54 -20.68 -14.66
N LYS A 30 -4.73 -19.67 -14.99
CA LYS A 30 -3.27 -19.73 -14.93
C LYS A 30 -2.70 -19.53 -13.51
N GLY A 31 -3.55 -19.37 -12.50
CA GLY A 31 -3.15 -19.16 -11.11
C GLY A 31 -2.69 -17.73 -10.81
N TYR A 32 -3.20 -16.74 -11.53
CA TYR A 32 -3.02 -15.33 -11.14
C TYR A 32 -4.08 -14.93 -10.14
N GLU A 33 -3.65 -14.17 -9.14
CA GLU A 33 -4.53 -13.66 -8.09
C GLU A 33 -5.02 -12.25 -8.46
N LYS A 34 -6.34 -12.07 -8.41
CA LYS A 34 -6.95 -10.75 -8.57
C LYS A 34 -6.55 -9.89 -7.37
N GLN A 35 -6.00 -8.72 -7.64
CA GLN A 35 -5.70 -7.73 -6.63
C GLN A 35 -6.97 -6.94 -6.28
N PHE A 36 -7.05 -6.41 -5.06
CA PHE A 36 -8.23 -5.68 -4.59
C PHE A 36 -8.37 -4.32 -5.31
N GLU A 37 -7.25 -3.73 -5.70
CA GLU A 37 -7.20 -2.42 -6.33
C GLU A 37 -7.83 -2.45 -7.72
N GLU A 38 -8.69 -1.47 -7.98
CA GLU A 38 -9.23 -1.15 -9.30
C GLU A 38 -8.93 0.32 -9.56
N ILE A 39 -8.35 0.64 -10.72
CA ILE A 39 -7.88 2.00 -11.02
C ILE A 39 -8.52 2.48 -12.30
N ASP A 40 -9.21 3.61 -12.22
CA ASP A 40 -9.71 4.31 -13.40
C ASP A 40 -8.57 5.09 -14.06
N ALA A 41 -8.27 4.74 -15.30
CA ALA A 41 -7.24 5.39 -16.08
C ALA A 41 -7.62 5.42 -17.56
N PRO A 42 -7.07 6.36 -18.36
CA PRO A 42 -7.24 6.34 -19.80
C PRO A 42 -6.43 5.21 -20.48
N LEU A 43 -5.33 4.77 -19.85
CA LEU A 43 -4.40 3.75 -20.40
C LEU A 43 -3.92 2.79 -19.31
N ALA A 44 -3.63 1.54 -19.71
CA ALA A 44 -3.13 0.49 -18.82
C ALA A 44 -1.79 0.88 -18.15
N GLU A 45 -0.90 1.57 -18.86
CA GLU A 45 0.38 2.03 -18.29
C GLU A 45 0.19 3.03 -17.15
N GLN A 46 -0.78 3.95 -17.28
CA GLN A 46 -1.10 4.89 -16.21
C GLN A 46 -1.73 4.17 -15.01
N ALA A 47 -2.57 3.17 -15.27
CA ALA A 47 -3.13 2.33 -14.22
C ALA A 47 -2.03 1.56 -13.46
N LEU A 48 -1.07 0.97 -14.17
CA LEU A 48 0.08 0.28 -13.60
C LEU A 48 0.97 1.20 -12.77
N LYS A 49 1.25 2.41 -13.28
CA LYS A 49 2.03 3.40 -12.54
C LYS A 49 1.32 3.78 -11.23
N ARG A 50 0.02 4.06 -11.29
CA ARG A 50 -0.75 4.41 -10.10
C ARG A 50 -0.84 3.25 -9.10
N TYR A 51 -0.95 2.01 -9.60
CA TYR A 51 -0.89 0.81 -8.76
C TYR A 51 0.45 0.68 -8.03
N ALA A 52 1.57 0.91 -8.73
CA ALA A 52 2.90 0.88 -8.14
C ALA A 52 3.09 1.96 -7.06
N ASP A 53 2.57 3.17 -7.31
CA ASP A 53 2.59 4.25 -6.33
C ASP A 53 1.81 3.88 -5.06
N ILE A 54 0.61 3.31 -5.19
CA ILE A 54 -0.21 2.85 -4.06
C ILE A 54 0.52 1.77 -3.25
N LYS A 55 1.11 0.76 -3.92
CA LYS A 55 1.83 -0.31 -3.21
C LYS A 55 3.08 0.20 -2.49
N LYS A 56 3.76 1.18 -3.05
CA LYS A 56 4.89 1.85 -2.39
C LYS A 56 4.44 2.62 -1.14
N GLU A 57 3.31 3.32 -1.21
CA GLU A 57 2.72 3.98 -0.04
C GLU A 57 2.30 2.96 1.04
N GLU A 58 1.73 1.82 0.64
CA GLU A 58 1.33 0.74 1.55
C GLU A 58 2.52 0.06 2.24
N GLU A 59 3.64 -0.14 1.55
CA GLU A 59 4.88 -0.67 2.14
C GLU A 59 5.53 0.30 3.15
N VAL A 60 5.41 1.60 2.91
CA VAL A 60 5.99 2.64 3.79
C VAL A 60 5.07 2.96 4.97
N ALA A 61 3.76 2.78 4.82
CA ALA A 61 2.77 3.02 5.87
C ALA A 61 3.11 2.36 7.22
N PRO A 62 3.40 1.04 7.32
CA PRO A 62 3.71 0.41 8.61
C PRO A 62 4.96 1.01 9.28
N PHE A 63 5.95 1.42 8.50
CA PHE A 63 7.14 2.10 9.04
C PHE A 63 6.82 3.52 9.55
N ALA A 64 5.94 4.24 8.85
CA ALA A 64 5.46 5.56 9.28
C ALA A 64 4.64 5.47 10.59
N TRP A 65 3.77 4.47 10.73
CA TRP A 65 3.03 4.22 11.97
C TRP A 65 3.95 3.80 13.13
N ALA A 66 4.90 2.91 12.88
CA ALA A 66 5.84 2.45 13.91
C ALA A 66 6.77 3.58 14.41
N SER A 67 7.27 4.42 13.51
CA SER A 67 8.15 5.53 13.88
C SER A 67 7.45 6.61 14.71
N GLY A 68 6.18 6.92 14.44
CA GLY A 68 5.38 7.84 15.24
C GLY A 68 5.16 7.38 16.69
N ALA A 69 4.92 6.07 16.89
CA ALA A 69 4.75 5.50 18.23
C ALA A 69 6.05 5.54 19.06
N ILE A 70 7.19 5.19 18.43
CA ILE A 70 8.52 5.24 19.07
C ILE A 70 8.87 6.69 19.46
N PHE A 71 8.66 7.64 18.55
CA PHE A 71 8.94 9.05 18.80
C PHE A 71 8.13 9.60 19.99
N SER A 72 6.84 9.24 20.07
CA SER A 72 5.96 9.65 21.17
C SER A 72 6.40 9.05 22.51
N GLY A 73 6.80 7.78 22.52
CA GLY A 73 7.29 7.11 23.74
C GLY A 73 8.54 7.77 24.33
N VAL A 74 9.50 8.16 23.48
CA VAL A 74 10.73 8.84 23.92
C VAL A 74 10.43 10.18 24.59
N ILE A 75 9.51 10.98 24.04
CA ILE A 75 9.11 12.27 24.62
C ILE A 75 8.51 12.07 26.01
N VAL A 76 7.63 11.10 26.20
CA VAL A 76 7.01 10.81 27.50
C VAL A 76 8.06 10.45 28.54
N VAL A 77 9.04 9.61 28.18
CA VAL A 77 10.13 9.22 29.08
C VAL A 77 10.98 10.45 29.46
N VAL A 78 11.34 11.29 28.49
CA VAL A 78 12.13 12.51 28.77
C VAL A 78 11.36 13.47 29.68
N LEU A 79 10.07 13.72 29.40
CA LEU A 79 9.24 14.58 30.24
C LEU A 79 9.07 14.02 31.66
N ALA A 80 8.91 12.71 31.80
CA ALA A 80 8.83 12.05 33.10
C ALA A 80 10.14 12.19 33.89
N LEU A 81 11.30 12.00 33.24
CA LEU A 81 12.61 12.19 33.86
C LEU A 81 12.85 13.64 34.27
N VAL A 82 12.50 14.59 33.40
CA VAL A 82 12.58 16.03 33.70
C VAL A 82 11.68 16.37 34.89
N GLY A 83 10.41 15.95 34.85
CA GLY A 83 9.46 16.17 35.95
C GLY A 83 9.94 15.56 37.27
N TYR A 84 10.48 14.34 37.23
CA TYR A 84 11.06 13.68 38.40
C TYR A 84 12.22 14.49 38.97
N PHE A 85 13.17 14.95 38.13
CA PHE A 85 14.30 15.76 38.56
C PHE A 85 13.90 17.11 39.17
N PHE A 86 12.85 17.75 38.65
CA PHE A 86 12.34 19.02 39.18
C PHE A 86 11.49 18.85 40.46
N HIS A 87 10.87 17.68 40.66
CA HIS A 87 10.09 17.39 41.87
C HIS A 87 10.95 16.81 43.02
N ALA A 88 12.03 16.10 42.70
CA ALA A 88 12.94 15.48 43.68
C ALA A 88 14.03 16.44 44.21
N ARG A 89 14.00 17.72 43.80
CA ARG A 89 14.91 18.78 44.23
C ARG A 89 14.18 19.78 45.12
#